data_AF-A0A2V2VBN8-F1
#
_entry.id   AF-A0A2V2VBN8-F1
#
_cell.length_a   1.000
_cell.length_b   1.000
_cell.length_c   1.000
_cell.angle_alpha   90.00
_cell.angle_beta   90.00
_cell.angle_gamma   90.00
#
_symmetry.space_group_name_H-M   'P 1'
#
loop_
_entity.id
_entity.type
_entity.pdbx_description
1 polymer ?
#
loop_
_entity_poly.entity_id
_entity_poly.type
_entity_poly.pdbx_seq_one_letter_code
_entity_poly.pdbx_strand_id
1 'polypeptide(L)'
;MEFNRSQAAGNGKYVELFAQSYSGPVPKPLPPCTEPTPDEQYRQLMEEKKNEIGEREQRHAENTTGASGSNVDSSNVVGLFSNAATKLRNVAQQVTLKIERASTEVSSATGAAVRQVERQLNVDRFLNNFPELGAMGEILLADYACTAINGGQRVSGHMHITKNYLCFSAPGSSVINQLATAVLKESGVGSDNNPVLGIRQIIPLTEIACILLSVALETVDHRPPFFLPLPASYVRPTGLQYTQQSNNFFSSLPLRVLQQRPGLFSRTP
;
A
#
# COMPACT_ATOMS: atom_id res chain seq x y z
N MET A 1 8.41 -39.26 17.11
CA MET A 1 9.53 -38.47 16.59
C MET A 1 9.27 -37.03 16.97
N GLU A 2 9.85 -36.61 18.10
CA GLU A 2 9.81 -35.24 18.58
C GLU A 2 10.81 -34.42 17.77
N PHE A 3 10.35 -33.38 17.08
CA PHE A 3 11.23 -32.38 16.50
C PHE A 3 11.45 -31.27 17.53
N ASN A 4 12.50 -31.45 18.33
CA ASN A 4 13.17 -30.37 19.04
C ASN A 4 13.88 -29.47 18.01
N ARG A 5 13.48 -28.20 17.93
CA ARG A 5 14.28 -27.14 17.32
C ARG A 5 14.32 -25.96 18.29
N SER A 6 15.33 -25.96 19.15
CA SER A 6 15.60 -24.90 20.10
C SER A 6 16.58 -23.87 19.50
N GLN A 7 16.36 -22.60 19.88
CA GLN A 7 17.18 -21.40 19.70
C GLN A 7 16.97 -20.64 18.37
N ALA A 8 16.59 -19.36 18.38
CA ALA A 8 17.23 -18.29 19.13
C ALA A 8 16.59 -17.92 20.48
N ALA A 9 17.40 -18.08 21.53
CA ALA A 9 17.23 -17.38 22.79
C ALA A 9 17.58 -15.90 22.58
N GLY A 10 16.57 -15.04 22.70
CA GLY A 10 16.72 -13.70 23.20
C GLY A 10 15.66 -13.54 24.27
N ASN A 11 16.04 -13.44 25.54
CA ASN A 11 15.13 -13.05 26.64
C ASN A 11 14.76 -11.58 26.48
N GLY A 12 14.21 -11.20 25.33
CA GLY A 12 13.84 -9.85 25.05
C GLY A 12 12.32 -9.72 25.03
N LYS A 13 11.82 -8.64 25.64
CA LYS A 13 10.39 -8.41 25.81
C LYS A 13 9.89 -7.50 24.70
N TYR A 14 8.73 -7.81 24.11
CA TYR A 14 7.99 -6.85 23.29
C TYR A 14 7.09 -6.01 24.19
N VAL A 15 6.97 -4.72 23.89
CA VAL A 15 6.07 -3.80 24.60
C VAL A 15 4.90 -3.40 23.69
N GLU A 16 3.78 -3.03 24.29
CA GLU A 16 2.60 -2.53 23.57
C GLU A 16 2.70 -1.01 23.33
N LEU A 17 1.85 -0.50 22.43
CA LEU A 17 1.71 0.95 22.25
C LEU A 17 0.97 1.55 23.46
N PHE A 18 1.44 2.69 23.94
CA PHE A 18 0.70 3.47 24.93
C PHE A 18 -0.54 4.08 24.29
N ALA A 19 -1.68 3.51 24.63
CA ALA A 19 -2.97 4.10 24.34
C ALA A 19 -3.09 5.48 24.98
N GLN A 20 -3.63 6.43 24.23
CA GLN A 20 -4.03 7.73 24.77
C GLN A 20 -5.50 7.64 25.20
N SER A 21 -5.86 8.26 26.31
CA SER A 21 -7.25 8.25 26.80
C SER A 21 -8.09 9.29 26.07
N TYR A 22 -9.24 8.88 25.53
CA TYR A 22 -10.23 9.76 24.92
C TYR A 22 -11.43 9.92 25.85
N SER A 23 -11.76 11.15 26.24
CA SER A 23 -12.87 11.45 27.17
C SER A 23 -14.16 11.89 26.47
N GLY A 24 -14.23 11.79 25.14
CA GLY A 24 -15.41 12.16 24.35
C GLY A 24 -16.31 10.97 23.97
N PRO A 25 -17.49 11.22 23.41
CA PRO A 25 -18.29 10.17 22.78
C PRO A 25 -17.56 9.61 21.57
N VAL A 26 -17.64 8.29 21.35
CA VAL A 26 -17.05 7.64 20.16
C VAL A 26 -17.45 8.42 18.91
N PRO A 27 -16.49 8.90 18.11
CA PRO A 27 -16.78 9.65 16.91
C PRO A 27 -17.63 8.84 15.94
N LYS A 28 -18.48 9.52 15.16
CA LYS A 28 -19.23 8.84 14.10
C LYS A 28 -18.26 8.40 13.00
N PRO A 29 -18.32 7.14 12.55
CA PRO A 29 -17.48 6.69 11.45
C PRO A 29 -17.78 7.47 10.18
N LEU A 30 -16.75 7.64 9.34
CA LEU A 30 -16.92 8.18 8.01
C LEU A 30 -17.81 7.25 7.16
N PRO A 31 -18.54 7.79 6.17
CA PRO A 31 -19.27 6.96 5.24
C PRO A 31 -18.31 5.98 4.52
N PRO A 32 -18.79 4.81 4.07
CA PRO A 32 -17.98 3.88 3.31
C PRO A 32 -17.29 4.56 2.13
N CYS A 33 -16.01 4.22 1.90
CA CYS A 33 -15.29 4.72 0.74
C CYS A 33 -15.91 4.14 -0.54
N THR A 34 -16.28 5.00 -1.48
CA THR A 34 -16.78 4.61 -2.81
C THR A 34 -15.68 4.66 -3.87
N GLU A 35 -14.48 5.14 -3.52
CA GLU A 35 -13.36 5.17 -4.45
C GLU A 35 -12.81 3.76 -4.64
N PRO A 36 -12.41 3.40 -5.88
CA PRO A 36 -11.83 2.10 -6.14
C PRO A 36 -10.54 1.95 -5.35
N THR A 37 -10.35 0.76 -4.79
CA THR A 37 -9.12 0.44 -4.06
C THR A 37 -7.91 0.49 -5.02
N PRO A 38 -6.67 0.67 -4.52
CA PRO A 38 -5.49 0.70 -5.40
C PRO A 38 -5.34 -0.54 -6.30
N ASP A 39 -5.77 -1.71 -5.84
CA ASP A 39 -5.79 -2.95 -6.63
C ASP A 39 -6.93 -2.98 -7.66
N GLU A 40 -8.09 -2.39 -7.38
CA GLU A 40 -9.16 -2.19 -8.36
C GLU A 40 -8.73 -1.20 -9.45
N GLN A 41 -8.12 -0.07 -9.06
CA GLN A 41 -7.55 0.90 -9.99
C GLN A 41 -6.49 0.25 -10.89
N TYR A 42 -5.61 -0.58 -10.32
CA TYR A 42 -4.63 -1.31 -11.10
C TYR A 42 -5.28 -2.29 -12.08
N ARG A 43 -6.30 -3.03 -11.65
CA ARG A 43 -7.06 -3.95 -12.52
C ARG A 43 -7.71 -3.20 -13.68
N GLN A 44 -8.37 -2.07 -13.39
CA GLN A 44 -8.98 -1.20 -14.40
C GLN A 44 -7.93 -0.71 -15.40
N LEU A 45 -6.77 -0.24 -14.94
CA LEU A 45 -5.69 0.23 -15.82
C LEU A 45 -5.13 -0.88 -16.71
N MET A 46 -5.01 -2.10 -16.18
CA MET A 46 -4.56 -3.25 -16.97
C MET A 46 -5.58 -3.68 -18.01
N GLU A 47 -6.86 -3.61 -17.68
CA GLU A 47 -7.96 -3.90 -18.59
C GLU A 47 -8.05 -2.85 -19.70
N GLU A 48 -7.92 -1.56 -19.35
CA GLU A 48 -7.88 -0.45 -20.31
C GLU A 48 -6.71 -0.60 -21.29
N LYS A 49 -5.49 -0.86 -20.79
CA LYS A 49 -4.33 -1.13 -21.66
C LYS A 49 -4.54 -2.32 -22.58
N LYS A 50 -5.15 -3.39 -22.08
CA LYS A 50 -5.42 -4.60 -22.88
C LYS A 50 -6.42 -4.28 -23.99
N ASN A 51 -7.46 -3.50 -23.69
CA ASN A 51 -8.46 -3.09 -24.66
C ASN A 51 -7.86 -2.14 -25.71
N GLU A 52 -7.01 -1.19 -25.31
CA GLU A 52 -6.33 -0.28 -26.24
C GLU A 52 -5.45 -1.02 -27.25
N ILE A 53 -4.69 -2.02 -26.79
CA ILE A 53 -3.88 -2.88 -27.67
C ILE A 53 -4.79 -3.67 -28.63
N GLY A 54 -5.88 -4.26 -28.12
CA GLY A 54 -6.84 -4.99 -28.94
C GLY A 54 -7.51 -4.14 -30.02
N GLU A 55 -7.91 -2.90 -29.70
CA GLU A 55 -8.49 -1.96 -30.66
C GLU A 55 -7.47 -1.48 -31.72
N ARG A 56 -6.20 -1.31 -31.35
CA ARG A 56 -5.15 -1.01 -32.33
C ARG A 56 -4.92 -2.21 -33.27
N GLU A 57 -4.92 -3.43 -32.74
CA GLU A 57 -4.79 -4.66 -33.56
C GLU A 57 -5.95 -4.81 -34.55
N GLN A 58 -7.20 -4.55 -34.13
CA GLN A 58 -8.37 -4.58 -35.01
C GLN A 58 -8.30 -3.52 -36.12
N ARG A 59 -7.94 -2.27 -35.80
CA ARG A 59 -7.76 -1.20 -36.79
C ARG A 59 -6.68 -1.51 -37.83
N HIS A 60 -5.62 -2.21 -37.44
CA HIS A 60 -4.59 -2.67 -38.36
C HIS A 60 -5.03 -3.86 -39.22
N ALA A 61 -5.85 -4.76 -38.69
CA ALA A 61 -6.42 -5.88 -39.46
C ALA A 61 -7.41 -5.39 -40.55
N GLU A 62 -8.24 -4.40 -40.24
CA GLU A 62 -9.19 -3.79 -41.19
C GLU A 62 -8.47 -3.03 -42.32
N ASN A 63 -7.41 -2.28 -42.00
CA ASN A 63 -6.59 -1.60 -43.02
C ASN A 63 -5.80 -2.56 -43.93
N THR A 64 -5.61 -3.82 -43.52
CA THR A 64 -4.89 -4.82 -44.34
C THR A 64 -5.86 -5.60 -45.24
N THR A 65 -7.15 -5.69 -44.88
CA THR A 65 -8.18 -6.40 -45.65
C THR A 65 -8.94 -5.52 -46.65
N GLY A 66 -8.92 -4.19 -46.48
CA GLY A 66 -9.56 -3.24 -47.42
C GLY A 66 -8.82 -2.96 -48.74
N ALA A 67 -7.61 -3.51 -48.95
CA ALA A 67 -6.78 -3.22 -50.14
C ALA A 67 -6.80 -4.34 -51.20
N SER A 68 -7.91 -5.09 -51.33
CA SER A 68 -8.10 -6.10 -52.37
C SER A 68 -9.35 -5.79 -53.18
N GLY A 69 -9.27 -4.76 -54.04
CA GLY A 69 -10.40 -4.39 -54.89
C GLY A 69 -10.20 -3.12 -55.70
N SER A 70 -9.14 -3.01 -56.50
CA SER A 70 -9.15 -2.08 -57.63
C SER A 70 -8.39 -2.66 -58.81
N ASN A 71 -9.16 -3.23 -59.74
CA ASN A 71 -8.72 -3.52 -61.09
C ASN A 71 -8.41 -2.16 -61.75
N VAL A 72 -7.14 -1.85 -62.03
CA VAL A 72 -6.78 -0.62 -62.74
C VAL A 72 -5.83 -0.95 -63.87
N ASP A 73 -6.32 -0.65 -65.07
CA ASP A 73 -5.68 -0.78 -66.36
C ASP A 73 -4.31 -0.10 -66.45
N SER A 74 -3.50 -0.72 -67.31
CA SER A 74 -2.16 -0.33 -67.73
C SER A 74 -2.11 1.08 -68.33
N SER A 75 -1.62 2.07 -67.56
CA SER A 75 -0.65 3.08 -68.02
C SER A 75 -0.37 4.13 -66.92
N ASN A 76 0.65 3.92 -66.09
CA ASN A 76 1.42 5.02 -65.46
C ASN A 76 2.57 4.45 -64.61
N VAL A 77 3.81 4.76 -65.00
CA VAL A 77 5.06 4.29 -64.37
C VAL A 77 5.36 4.97 -63.02
N VAL A 78 4.43 5.79 -62.51
CA VAL A 78 4.51 6.44 -61.18
C VAL A 78 4.02 5.51 -60.05
N GLY A 79 3.37 4.38 -60.36
CA GLY A 79 2.76 3.48 -59.36
C GLY A 79 3.67 2.47 -58.65
N LEU A 80 4.92 2.28 -59.12
CA LEU A 80 5.81 1.23 -58.59
C LEU A 80 6.46 1.58 -57.25
N PHE A 81 6.69 2.86 -56.96
CA PHE A 81 7.26 3.30 -55.67
C PHE A 81 6.20 3.38 -54.56
N SER A 82 4.94 3.63 -54.90
CA SER A 82 3.85 3.73 -53.92
C SER A 82 3.50 2.39 -53.27
N ASN A 83 3.51 1.29 -54.02
CA ASN A 83 3.22 -0.05 -53.48
C ASN A 83 4.35 -0.65 -52.63
N ALA A 84 5.61 -0.28 -52.90
CA ALA A 84 6.74 -0.68 -52.07
C ALA A 84 6.77 0.11 -50.75
N ALA A 85 6.49 1.41 -50.81
CA ALA A 85 6.44 2.28 -49.63
C ALA A 85 5.27 1.92 -48.68
N THR A 86 4.10 1.56 -49.21
CA THR A 86 2.95 1.10 -48.39
C THR A 86 3.22 -0.26 -47.75
N LYS A 87 3.84 -1.21 -48.47
CA LYS A 87 4.27 -2.49 -47.89
C LYS A 87 5.31 -2.32 -46.79
N LEU A 88 6.32 -1.46 -46.99
CA LEU A 88 7.33 -1.16 -45.98
C LEU A 88 6.73 -0.46 -44.76
N ARG A 89 5.78 0.46 -44.96
CA ARG A 89 5.04 1.12 -43.86
C ARG A 89 4.21 0.12 -43.05
N ASN A 90 3.53 -0.81 -43.72
CA ASN A 90 2.75 -1.86 -43.05
C ASN A 90 3.65 -2.83 -42.27
N VAL A 91 4.81 -3.20 -42.81
CA VAL A 91 5.80 -4.04 -42.10
C VAL A 91 6.40 -3.30 -40.91
N ALA A 92 6.78 -2.03 -41.07
CA ALA A 92 7.28 -1.21 -39.98
C ALA A 92 6.25 -1.07 -38.86
N GLN A 93 4.97 -0.83 -39.20
CA GLN A 93 3.88 -0.78 -38.22
C GLN A 93 3.67 -2.11 -37.50
N GLN A 94 3.72 -3.25 -38.20
CA GLN A 94 3.62 -4.57 -37.57
C GLN A 94 4.82 -4.87 -36.64
N VAL A 95 6.03 -4.48 -37.02
CA VAL A 95 7.22 -4.63 -36.18
C VAL A 95 7.15 -3.74 -34.95
N THR A 96 6.71 -2.48 -35.09
CA THR A 96 6.49 -1.56 -33.98
C THR A 96 5.46 -2.12 -32.99
N LEU A 97 4.32 -2.65 -33.46
CA LEU A 97 3.31 -3.27 -32.60
C LEU A 97 3.85 -4.52 -31.88
N LYS A 98 4.63 -5.36 -32.56
CA LYS A 98 5.27 -6.53 -31.94
C LYS A 98 6.27 -6.12 -30.85
N ILE A 99 7.04 -5.06 -31.08
CA ILE A 99 7.97 -4.51 -30.08
C ILE A 99 7.21 -3.90 -28.91
N GLU A 100 6.14 -3.14 -29.17
CA GLU A 100 5.27 -2.56 -28.13
C GLU A 100 4.61 -3.66 -27.29
N ARG A 101 4.14 -4.75 -27.93
CA ARG A 101 3.58 -5.92 -27.25
C ARG A 101 4.62 -6.65 -26.40
N ALA A 102 5.81 -6.94 -26.95
CA ALA A 102 6.89 -7.56 -26.19
C ALA A 102 7.33 -6.67 -25.02
N SER A 103 7.39 -5.35 -25.21
CA SER A 103 7.75 -4.38 -24.16
C SER A 103 6.69 -4.32 -23.05
N THR A 104 5.41 -4.31 -23.40
CA THR A 104 4.30 -4.31 -22.44
C THR A 104 4.21 -5.63 -21.69
N GLU A 105 4.44 -6.76 -22.36
CA GLU A 105 4.50 -8.10 -21.73
C GLU A 105 5.67 -8.19 -20.75
N VAL A 106 6.89 -7.80 -21.14
CA VAL A 106 8.07 -7.78 -20.25
C VAL A 106 7.86 -6.84 -19.06
N SER A 107 7.32 -5.65 -19.30
CA SER A 107 7.01 -4.68 -18.23
C SER A 107 5.97 -5.22 -17.26
N SER A 108 4.91 -5.88 -17.76
CA SER A 108 3.88 -6.51 -16.93
C SER A 108 4.42 -7.67 -16.10
N ALA A 109 5.26 -8.53 -16.70
CA ALA A 109 5.88 -9.67 -16.03
C ALA A 109 6.85 -9.20 -14.93
N THR A 110 7.63 -8.16 -15.21
CA THR A 110 8.54 -7.55 -14.22
C THR A 110 7.74 -6.94 -13.07
N GLY A 111 6.67 -6.19 -13.36
CA GLY A 111 5.82 -5.60 -12.33
C GLY A 111 5.07 -6.65 -11.49
N ALA A 112 4.70 -7.80 -12.07
CA ALA A 112 4.12 -8.92 -11.33
C ALA A 112 5.16 -9.58 -10.41
N ALA A 113 6.37 -9.82 -10.89
CA ALA A 113 7.45 -10.40 -10.09
C ALA A 113 7.86 -9.50 -8.91
N VAL A 114 8.00 -8.18 -9.12
CA VAL A 114 8.31 -7.22 -8.05
C VAL A 114 7.23 -7.26 -6.97
N ARG A 115 5.94 -7.27 -7.35
CA ARG A 115 4.84 -7.35 -6.39
C ARG A 115 4.77 -8.69 -5.66
N GLN A 116 5.13 -9.78 -6.31
CA GLN A 116 5.22 -11.08 -5.65
C GLN A 116 6.30 -11.08 -4.58
N VAL A 117 7.49 -10.53 -4.89
CA VAL A 117 8.57 -10.38 -3.91
C VAL A 117 8.16 -9.46 -2.76
N GLU A 118 7.57 -8.30 -3.05
CA GLU A 118 7.09 -7.37 -2.02
C GLU A 118 6.04 -8.03 -1.10
N ARG A 119 5.09 -8.77 -1.68
CA ARG A 119 4.10 -9.53 -0.92
C ARG A 119 4.76 -10.56 -0.02
N GLN A 120 5.75 -11.30 -0.52
CA GLN A 120 6.48 -12.28 0.28
C GLN A 120 7.20 -11.62 1.45
N LEU A 121 7.89 -10.50 1.21
CA LEU A 121 8.56 -9.74 2.27
C LEU A 121 7.58 -9.24 3.34
N ASN A 122 6.39 -8.80 2.94
CA ASN A 122 5.35 -8.36 3.87
C ASN A 122 4.81 -9.53 4.70
N VAL A 123 4.57 -10.68 4.08
CA VAL A 123 4.14 -11.91 4.77
C VAL A 123 5.21 -12.38 5.75
N ASP A 124 6.47 -12.43 5.33
CA ASP A 124 7.59 -12.82 6.19
C ASP A 124 7.73 -11.86 7.38
N ARG A 125 7.60 -10.55 7.14
CA ARG A 125 7.60 -9.53 8.21
C ARG A 125 6.46 -9.77 9.20
N PHE A 126 5.25 -10.04 8.72
CA PHE A 126 4.10 -10.33 9.58
C PHE A 126 4.34 -11.59 10.43
N LEU A 127 4.73 -12.72 9.81
CA LEU A 127 4.92 -13.99 10.52
C LEU A 127 6.08 -13.94 11.52
N ASN A 128 7.13 -13.19 11.24
CA ASN A 128 8.23 -12.98 12.18
C ASN A 128 7.80 -12.13 13.40
N ASN A 129 6.88 -11.17 13.19
CA ASN A 129 6.40 -10.29 14.25
C ASN A 129 5.15 -10.80 14.98
N PHE A 130 4.39 -11.72 14.41
CA PHE A 130 3.16 -12.27 15.00
C PHE A 130 3.01 -13.77 14.71
N PRO A 131 3.99 -14.61 15.12
CA PRO A 131 3.95 -16.05 14.86
C PRO A 131 2.70 -16.73 15.43
N GLU A 132 2.16 -16.21 16.53
CA GLU A 132 0.92 -16.67 17.14
C GLU A 132 -0.30 -16.51 16.23
N LEU A 133 -0.39 -15.40 15.49
CA LEU A 133 -1.47 -15.18 14.53
C LEU A 133 -1.30 -16.08 13.30
N GLY A 134 -0.05 -16.29 12.86
CA GLY A 134 0.26 -17.27 11.83
C GLY A 134 -0.17 -18.69 12.21
N ALA A 135 0.06 -19.09 13.48
CA ALA A 135 -0.37 -20.39 14.00
C ALA A 135 -1.90 -20.53 14.09
N MET A 136 -2.62 -19.42 14.28
CA MET A 136 -4.09 -19.38 14.23
C MET A 136 -4.65 -19.40 12.80
N GLY A 137 -3.80 -19.35 11.77
CA GLY A 137 -4.22 -19.31 10.37
C GLY A 137 -4.68 -17.93 9.89
N GLU A 138 -4.29 -16.85 10.58
CA GLU A 138 -4.56 -15.49 10.10
C GLU A 138 -3.85 -15.21 8.78
N ILE A 139 -4.55 -14.48 7.90
CA ILE A 139 -4.06 -14.14 6.57
C ILE A 139 -3.79 -12.63 6.53
N LEU A 140 -2.58 -12.25 6.16
CA LEU A 140 -2.21 -10.86 5.92
C LEU A 140 -2.92 -10.33 4.66
N LEU A 141 -3.73 -9.29 4.82
CA LEU A 141 -4.44 -8.60 3.74
C LEU A 141 -3.62 -7.40 3.24
N ALA A 142 -3.03 -6.63 4.15
CA ALA A 142 -2.22 -5.48 3.80
C ALA A 142 -1.14 -5.20 4.85
N ASP A 143 -0.02 -4.62 4.40
CA ASP A 143 1.06 -4.13 5.25
C ASP A 143 1.42 -2.71 4.80
N TYR A 144 1.45 -1.79 5.74
CA TYR A 144 1.78 -0.40 5.50
C TYR A 144 2.87 0.08 6.45
N ALA A 145 3.99 0.54 5.88
CA ALA A 145 4.96 1.33 6.62
C ALA A 145 4.28 2.61 7.13
N CYS A 146 4.40 2.88 8.43
CA CYS A 146 3.79 4.02 9.10
C CYS A 146 4.61 4.48 10.30
N THR A 147 4.21 5.58 10.91
CA THR A 147 4.82 6.07 12.15
C THR A 147 3.74 6.21 13.22
N ALA A 148 3.78 5.40 14.27
CA ALA A 148 2.86 5.51 15.40
C ALA A 148 3.33 6.58 16.39
N ILE A 149 2.41 7.17 17.14
CA ILE A 149 2.74 8.02 18.29
C ILE A 149 2.64 7.20 19.56
N ASN A 150 3.75 7.07 20.28
CA ASN A 150 3.87 6.29 21.50
C ASN A 150 4.43 7.15 22.64
N GLY A 151 3.65 7.43 23.69
CA GLY A 151 4.09 8.30 24.80
C GLY A 151 4.57 9.69 24.34
N GLY A 152 3.95 10.22 23.27
CA GLY A 152 4.35 11.48 22.63
C GLY A 152 5.51 11.39 21.63
N GLN A 153 6.19 10.25 21.53
CA GLN A 153 7.29 10.05 20.60
C GLN A 153 6.83 9.40 19.29
N ARG A 154 7.47 9.74 18.17
CA ARG A 154 7.25 9.12 16.86
C ARG A 154 8.02 7.80 16.79
N VAL A 155 7.33 6.70 16.48
CA VAL A 155 7.93 5.37 16.30
C VAL A 155 7.61 4.84 14.91
N SER A 156 8.64 4.72 14.08
CA SER A 156 8.52 4.12 12.75
C SER A 156 8.34 2.62 12.85
N GLY A 157 7.38 2.10 12.11
CA GLY A 157 7.04 0.68 12.12
C GLY A 157 6.12 0.32 10.94
N HIS A 158 5.40 -0.77 11.13
CA HIS A 158 4.50 -1.34 10.13
C HIS A 158 3.14 -1.62 10.76
N MET A 159 2.09 -1.25 10.05
CA MET A 159 0.71 -1.60 10.35
C MET A 159 0.29 -2.75 9.47
N HIS A 160 -0.10 -3.86 10.08
CA HIS A 160 -0.52 -5.09 9.42
C HIS A 160 -2.03 -5.23 9.59
N ILE A 161 -2.73 -5.48 8.49
CA ILE A 161 -4.18 -5.71 8.48
C ILE A 161 -4.39 -7.16 8.11
N THR A 162 -5.02 -7.93 8.98
CA THR A 162 -5.47 -9.29 8.71
C THR A 162 -6.99 -9.33 8.58
N LYS A 163 -7.55 -10.53 8.41
CA LYS A 163 -9.01 -10.73 8.40
C LYS A 163 -9.66 -10.27 9.71
N ASN A 164 -9.02 -10.51 10.85
CA ASN A 164 -9.63 -10.32 12.16
C ASN A 164 -8.89 -9.30 13.04
N TYR A 165 -7.68 -8.87 12.67
CA TYR A 165 -6.83 -8.04 13.52
C TYR A 165 -6.22 -6.84 12.76
N LEU A 166 -6.04 -5.75 13.49
CA LEU A 166 -5.14 -4.65 13.16
C LEU A 166 -3.92 -4.77 14.08
N CYS A 167 -2.73 -4.92 13.50
CA CYS A 167 -1.51 -5.07 14.26
C CYS A 167 -0.52 -3.95 13.94
N PHE A 168 0.32 -3.60 14.91
CA PHE A 168 1.45 -2.69 14.71
C PHE A 168 2.74 -3.35 15.21
N SER A 169 3.80 -3.28 14.42
CA SER A 169 5.13 -3.75 14.82
C SER A 169 6.19 -2.69 14.56
N ALA A 170 7.08 -2.45 15.51
CA ALA A 170 8.28 -1.65 15.32
C ALA A 170 9.51 -2.35 15.92
N PRO A 171 10.67 -2.37 15.23
CA PRO A 171 11.88 -2.94 15.79
C PRO A 171 12.37 -2.12 16.98
N GLY A 172 13.00 -2.76 17.97
CA GLY A 172 13.62 -2.09 19.11
C GLY A 172 14.63 -1.04 18.67
N SER A 173 14.45 0.20 19.14
CA SER A 173 15.37 1.32 18.93
C SER A 173 15.80 1.90 20.26
N SER A 174 16.85 2.72 20.28
CA SER A 174 17.28 3.45 21.48
C SER A 174 16.14 4.28 22.09
N VAL A 175 15.26 4.86 21.25
CA VAL A 175 14.08 5.63 21.68
C VAL A 175 13.06 4.73 22.37
N ILE A 176 12.80 3.54 21.83
CA ILE A 176 11.86 2.57 22.43
C ILE A 176 12.40 2.04 23.76
N ASN A 177 13.72 1.78 23.83
CA ASN A 177 14.37 1.35 25.07
C ASN A 177 14.30 2.43 26.16
N GLN A 178 14.52 3.70 25.80
CA GLN A 178 14.38 4.83 26.73
C GLN A 178 12.94 4.98 27.22
N LEU A 179 11.97 4.91 26.31
CA LEU A 179 10.55 5.04 26.65
C LEU A 179 10.06 3.88 27.54
N ALA A 180 10.40 2.64 27.17
CA ALA A 180 10.08 1.47 27.98
C ALA A 180 10.70 1.56 29.39
N THR A 181 11.95 2.03 29.49
CA THR A 181 12.61 2.25 30.78
C THR A 181 11.91 3.33 31.61
N ALA A 182 11.47 4.43 30.98
CA ALA A 182 10.76 5.50 31.68
C ALA A 182 9.41 5.03 32.23
N VAL A 183 8.62 4.32 31.43
CA VAL A 183 7.31 3.83 31.89
C VAL A 183 7.45 2.72 32.94
N LEU A 184 8.37 1.77 32.77
CA LEU A 184 8.59 0.71 33.76
C LEU A 184 9.01 1.28 35.12
N LYS A 185 9.85 2.33 35.13
CA LYS A 185 10.21 3.07 36.35
C LYS A 185 9.01 3.74 37.02
N GLU A 186 8.11 4.34 36.23
CA GLU A 186 6.89 4.97 36.75
C GLU A 186 5.87 3.94 37.27
N SER A 187 5.89 2.73 36.71
CA SER A 187 4.99 1.61 37.07
C SER A 187 5.41 0.86 38.34
N GLY A 188 6.57 1.17 38.94
CA GLY A 188 7.10 0.46 40.12
C GLY A 188 7.53 -0.99 39.86
N VAL A 189 7.56 -1.43 38.59
CA VAL A 189 7.99 -2.78 38.21
C VAL A 189 9.49 -2.73 37.98
N GLY A 190 10.25 -3.52 38.75
CA GLY A 190 11.71 -3.61 38.64
C GLY A 190 12.15 -3.78 37.19
N SER A 191 13.15 -3.01 36.79
CA SER A 191 13.76 -3.08 35.46
C SER A 191 14.47 -4.42 35.30
N ASP A 192 13.75 -5.46 34.89
CA ASP A 192 14.38 -6.67 34.36
C ASP A 192 15.29 -6.22 33.21
N ASN A 193 16.60 -6.52 33.29
CA ASN A 193 17.64 -6.14 32.32
C ASN A 193 17.47 -6.82 30.94
N ASN A 194 16.27 -7.26 30.61
CA ASN A 194 15.93 -7.91 29.37
C ASN A 194 15.79 -6.85 28.26
N PRO A 195 16.55 -6.97 27.16
CA PRO A 195 16.50 -5.99 26.09
C PRO A 195 15.10 -5.96 25.45
N VAL A 196 14.52 -4.77 25.28
CA VAL A 196 13.24 -4.64 24.56
C VAL A 196 13.49 -4.91 23.08
N LEU A 197 12.83 -5.94 22.54
CA LEU A 197 13.01 -6.35 21.13
C LEU A 197 12.27 -5.43 20.16
N GLY A 198 11.28 -4.70 20.64
CA GLY A 198 10.45 -3.80 19.85
C GLY A 198 9.07 -3.60 20.43
N ILE A 199 8.21 -3.00 19.60
CA ILE A 199 6.79 -2.82 19.89
C ILE A 199 6.00 -3.84 19.08
N ARG A 200 5.04 -4.51 19.72
CA ARG A 200 4.01 -5.31 19.07
C ARG A 200 2.67 -4.95 19.69
N GLN A 201 1.72 -4.55 18.86
CA GLN A 201 0.33 -4.32 19.25
C GLN A 201 -0.55 -5.21 18.39
N ILE A 202 -1.51 -5.90 19.01
CA ILE A 202 -2.55 -6.66 18.33
C ILE A 202 -3.88 -6.12 18.83
N ILE A 203 -4.75 -5.71 17.90
CA ILE A 203 -6.09 -5.20 18.21
C ILE A 203 -7.10 -5.96 17.36
N PRO A 204 -8.01 -6.73 17.98
CA PRO A 204 -9.12 -7.33 17.25
C PRO A 204 -9.95 -6.25 16.55
N LEU A 205 -10.31 -6.47 15.29
CA LEU A 205 -11.14 -5.53 14.53
C LEU A 205 -12.51 -5.32 15.19
N THR A 206 -13.01 -6.30 15.94
CA THR A 206 -14.24 -6.21 16.73
C THR A 206 -14.16 -5.22 17.88
N GLU A 207 -12.96 -4.88 18.35
CA GLU A 207 -12.74 -3.90 19.43
C GLU A 207 -12.57 -2.48 18.91
N ILE A 208 -12.39 -2.30 17.60
CA ILE A 208 -12.28 -0.97 16.98
C ILE A 208 -13.68 -0.38 16.85
N ALA A 209 -13.93 0.70 17.59
CA ALA A 209 -15.21 1.40 17.58
C ALA A 209 -15.32 2.40 16.42
N CYS A 210 -14.21 3.05 16.05
CA CYS A 210 -14.17 4.01 14.95
C CYS A 210 -12.74 4.18 14.42
N ILE A 211 -12.63 4.45 13.11
CA ILE A 211 -11.40 4.89 12.44
C ILE A 211 -11.68 6.26 11.82
N LEU A 212 -10.80 7.22 12.09
CA LEU A 212 -10.89 8.60 11.62
C LEU A 212 -9.67 8.97 10.80
N LEU A 213 -9.94 9.65 9.69
CA LEU A 213 -8.95 10.43 8.99
C LEU A 213 -8.66 11.71 9.78
N SER A 214 -7.39 12.06 9.91
CA SER A 214 -6.94 13.18 10.73
C SER A 214 -5.82 13.97 10.05
N VAL A 215 -5.66 15.21 10.49
CA VAL A 215 -4.48 16.03 10.21
C VAL A 215 -3.62 16.05 11.45
N ALA A 216 -2.39 15.60 11.31
CA ALA A 216 -1.35 15.85 12.27
C ALA A 216 -0.68 17.19 11.98
N LEU A 217 -0.72 18.07 12.98
CA LEU A 217 -0.04 19.34 12.99
C LEU A 217 1.28 19.19 13.73
N GLU A 218 2.37 19.64 13.10
CA GLU A 218 3.65 19.73 13.78
C GLU A 218 3.59 20.85 14.82
N THR A 219 4.03 20.51 16.03
CA THR A 219 4.13 21.46 17.12
C THR A 219 5.54 22.06 17.15
N VAL A 220 5.63 23.32 17.53
CA VAL A 220 6.90 24.03 17.76
C VAL A 220 7.71 23.29 18.84
N ASP A 221 9.04 23.35 18.76
CA ASP A 221 9.99 22.76 19.73
C ASP A 221 10.00 21.23 19.81
N HIS A 222 9.80 20.52 18.68
CA HIS A 222 9.85 19.05 18.61
C HIS A 222 8.89 18.33 19.57
N ARG A 223 7.82 19.00 19.97
CA ARG A 223 6.75 18.38 20.79
C ARG A 223 5.99 17.32 19.99
N PRO A 224 5.23 16.43 20.67
CA PRO A 224 4.39 15.45 20.00
C PRO A 224 3.39 16.13 19.05
N PRO A 225 3.21 15.60 17.83
CA PRO A 225 2.26 16.18 16.87
C PRO A 225 0.84 16.13 17.41
N PHE A 226 0.10 17.20 17.16
CA PHE A 226 -1.30 17.32 17.56
C PHE A 226 -2.21 16.83 16.44
N PHE A 227 -3.13 15.93 16.74
CA PHE A 227 -4.05 15.35 15.76
C PHE A 227 -5.41 15.99 15.87
N LEU A 228 -5.96 16.38 14.73
CA LEU A 228 -7.30 16.91 14.60
C LEU A 228 -8.09 16.08 13.60
N PRO A 229 -9.42 15.89 13.81
CA PRO A 229 -10.31 15.44 12.76
C PRO A 229 -10.15 16.34 11.52
N LEU A 230 -10.39 15.78 10.33
CA LEU A 230 -10.34 16.55 9.10
C LEU A 230 -11.23 17.80 9.20
N PRO A 231 -10.66 19.02 9.11
CA PRO A 231 -11.43 20.24 9.31
C PRO A 231 -12.34 20.56 8.11
N ALA A 232 -12.02 20.03 6.93
CA ALA A 232 -12.85 20.11 5.73
C ALA A 232 -12.54 18.94 4.77
N SER A 233 -13.48 18.61 3.88
CA SER A 233 -13.37 17.48 2.95
C SER A 233 -12.24 17.61 1.92
N TYR A 234 -11.81 18.83 1.60
CA TYR A 234 -10.70 19.09 0.67
C TYR A 234 -9.32 19.01 1.35
N VAL A 235 -9.26 18.91 2.68
CA VAL A 235 -8.00 18.83 3.40
C VAL A 235 -7.47 17.40 3.32
N ARG A 236 -6.23 17.28 2.86
CA ARG A 236 -5.59 15.97 2.74
C ARG A 236 -5.26 15.42 4.13
N PRO A 237 -5.68 14.18 4.45
CA PRO A 237 -5.33 13.56 5.72
C PRO A 237 -3.83 13.31 5.78
N THR A 238 -3.25 13.56 6.95
CA THR A 238 -1.84 13.27 7.26
C THR A 238 -1.69 12.26 8.39
N GLY A 239 -2.78 11.72 8.91
CA GLY A 239 -2.76 10.65 9.89
C GLY A 239 -4.06 9.88 9.99
N LEU A 240 -3.99 8.75 10.67
CA LEU A 240 -5.13 7.94 11.08
C LEU A 240 -5.23 7.92 12.60
N GLN A 241 -6.45 8.03 13.10
CA GLN A 241 -6.76 7.78 14.50
C GLN A 241 -7.77 6.65 14.58
N TYR A 242 -7.57 5.73 15.50
CA TYR A 242 -8.55 4.68 15.76
C TYR A 242 -8.84 4.61 17.26
N THR A 243 -10.12 4.50 17.59
CA THR A 243 -10.64 4.43 18.96
C THR A 243 -11.15 3.02 19.24
N GLN A 244 -10.74 2.44 20.35
CA GLN A 244 -11.29 1.19 20.86
C GLN A 244 -12.59 1.44 21.64
N GLN A 245 -13.39 0.39 21.82
CA GLN A 245 -14.58 0.42 22.68
C GLN A 245 -14.26 0.78 24.15
N SER A 246 -13.01 0.57 24.57
CA SER A 246 -12.49 0.92 25.91
C SER A 246 -12.12 2.40 26.06
N ASN A 247 -12.46 3.27 25.10
CA ASN A 247 -12.09 4.70 25.05
C ASN A 247 -10.57 4.98 24.99
N ASN A 248 -9.80 3.98 24.60
CA ASN A 248 -8.40 4.13 24.22
C ASN A 248 -8.30 4.55 22.76
N PHE A 249 -7.37 5.44 22.42
CA PHE A 249 -7.08 5.78 21.03
C PHE A 249 -5.60 5.71 20.71
N PHE A 250 -5.34 5.41 19.44
CA PHE A 250 -4.01 5.36 18.88
C PHE A 250 -3.97 6.24 17.64
N SER A 251 -2.80 6.83 17.38
CA SER A 251 -2.60 7.73 16.25
C SER A 251 -1.37 7.32 15.46
N SER A 252 -1.49 7.31 14.14
CA SER A 252 -0.38 7.05 13.22
C SER A 252 -0.29 8.13 12.12
N LEU A 253 0.94 8.53 11.81
CA LEU A 253 1.34 9.42 10.72
C LEU A 253 1.60 8.61 9.45
N PRO A 254 1.51 9.26 8.27
CA PRO A 254 0.77 8.68 7.18
C PRO A 254 1.48 7.49 6.56
N LEU A 255 0.65 6.55 6.15
CA LEU A 255 0.93 5.57 5.12
C LEU A 255 1.31 6.32 3.84
N ARG A 256 2.53 6.14 3.32
CA ARG A 256 2.90 6.65 1.98
C ARG A 256 2.00 6.10 0.85
N VAL A 257 1.14 5.13 1.15
CA VAL A 257 0.27 4.42 0.19
C VAL A 257 -1.12 5.05 0.02
N LEU A 258 -1.59 5.90 0.94
CA LEU A 258 -2.85 6.67 0.73
C LEU A 258 -2.67 7.85 -0.25
N GLN A 259 -1.51 7.95 -0.90
CA GLN A 259 -1.06 9.11 -1.64
C GLN A 259 -0.74 8.81 -3.12
N GLN A 260 -1.48 7.91 -3.77
CA GLN A 260 -1.40 7.81 -5.23
C GLN A 260 -2.32 8.84 -5.90
N ARG A 261 -1.71 10.02 -6.09
CA ARG A 261 -1.98 11.12 -7.05
C ARG A 261 -3.13 12.12 -6.81
N PRO A 262 -2.79 13.42 -6.65
CA PRO A 262 -3.59 14.53 -7.14
C PRO A 262 -3.24 14.79 -8.60
N GLY A 263 -4.13 14.46 -9.53
CA GLY A 263 -3.82 14.73 -10.94
C GLY A 263 -4.86 14.21 -11.90
N LEU A 264 -6.12 14.66 -11.76
CA LEU A 264 -7.15 14.55 -12.80
C LEU A 264 -8.28 15.57 -12.60
N PHE A 265 -7.99 16.77 -12.11
CA PHE A 265 -8.89 17.91 -12.24
C PHE A 265 -8.08 19.20 -12.49
N SER A 266 -7.57 19.32 -13.72
CA SER A 266 -7.40 20.61 -14.36
C SER A 266 -7.89 20.51 -15.80
N ARG A 267 -9.21 20.40 -15.94
CA ARG A 267 -9.90 21.06 -17.05
C ARG A 267 -10.78 22.11 -16.42
N THR A 268 -10.22 23.31 -16.27
CA THR A 268 -11.05 24.51 -16.25
C THR A 268 -11.78 24.60 -17.60
N PRO A 269 -13.01 25.12 -17.64
CA PRO A 269 -13.51 25.75 -18.86
C PRO A 269 -12.63 26.94 -19.26
#